data_AF-A0A6A5GIM2-F1
#
_entry.id   AF-A0A6A5GIM2-F1
#
_cell.length_a   1.000
_cell.length_b   1.000
_cell.length_c   1.000
_cell.angle_alpha   90.00
_cell.angle_beta   90.00
_cell.angle_gamma   90.00
#
_symmetry.space_group_name_H-M   'P 1'
#
loop_
_entity.id
_entity.type
_entity.pdbx_description
1 polymer ?
#
loop_
_entity_poly.entity_id
_entity_poly.type
_entity_poly.pdbx_seq_one_letter_code
_entity_poly.pdbx_strand_id
1 'polypeptide(L)'
;MCPTTPSTEMTTAFPLLRLPYLVLMPILEQMEFMDRITLSVLSKRARMFVKLLKMKCNHINLTLKLGTIKMQVCFDNREELKVNMYIHKYKVDLRYGNDHISWWPGLPPMHYVLPIMDVTHCNSIKQFIVGRVCEYDTLPILAKLQKINEVIVEDSISYSFSPESPLENVLKNVLPVSSAVTISADADKAKYLREIFKGNFVAVTVRGLIQVAP
;
A
#
# COMPACT_ATOMS: atom_id res chain seq x y z
N MET A 1 40.97 -32.80 -30.96
CA MET A 1 40.63 -32.50 -29.56
C MET A 1 39.29 -31.79 -29.55
N CYS A 2 38.23 -32.46 -29.06
CA CYS A 2 36.91 -31.84 -28.94
C CYS A 2 36.88 -30.99 -27.65
N PRO A 3 36.36 -29.75 -27.67
CA PRO A 3 36.18 -28.99 -26.46
C PRO A 3 34.97 -29.55 -25.70
N THR A 4 35.21 -30.07 -24.49
CA THR A 4 34.17 -30.41 -23.53
C THR A 4 33.46 -29.13 -23.10
N THR A 5 32.14 -29.08 -23.31
CA THR A 5 31.26 -28.05 -22.77
C THR A 5 31.32 -28.07 -21.24
N PRO A 6 31.34 -26.90 -20.57
CA PRO A 6 31.28 -26.85 -19.11
C PRO A 6 29.93 -27.40 -18.65
N SER A 7 29.97 -28.39 -17.76
CA SER A 7 28.77 -28.90 -17.10
C SER A 7 28.11 -27.79 -16.31
N THR A 8 26.89 -27.44 -16.67
CA THR A 8 26.03 -26.53 -15.90
C THR A 8 25.82 -27.13 -14.52
N GLU A 9 26.51 -26.61 -13.50
CA GLU A 9 26.22 -26.96 -12.11
C GLU A 9 24.80 -26.46 -11.78
N MET A 10 23.88 -27.40 -11.53
CA MET A 10 22.58 -27.05 -10.98
C MET A 10 22.76 -26.64 -9.52
N THR A 11 22.93 -25.34 -9.27
CA THR A 11 22.88 -24.79 -7.91
C THR A 11 21.44 -24.93 -7.40
N THR A 12 21.16 -26.03 -6.71
CA THR A 12 19.88 -26.19 -6.01
C THR A 12 19.88 -25.28 -4.79
N ALA A 13 19.04 -24.25 -4.80
CA ALA A 13 18.94 -23.31 -3.68
C ALA A 13 18.54 -24.04 -2.39
N PHE A 14 19.15 -23.64 -1.27
CA PHE A 14 18.83 -24.21 0.04
C PHE A 14 17.33 -24.08 0.33
N PRO A 15 16.63 -25.17 0.69
CA PRO A 15 15.17 -25.15 0.79
C PRO A 15 14.72 -24.61 2.15
N LEU A 16 15.03 -23.34 2.44
CA LEU A 16 14.77 -22.68 3.72
C LEU A 16 13.34 -22.94 4.25
N LEU A 17 12.34 -22.76 3.38
CA LEU A 17 10.92 -22.91 3.76
C LEU A 17 10.49 -24.37 4.01
N ARG A 18 11.33 -25.36 3.67
CA ARG A 18 11.08 -26.80 3.94
C ARG A 18 11.67 -27.26 5.27
N LEU A 19 12.42 -26.41 5.97
CA LEU A 19 12.97 -26.75 7.28
C LEU A 19 11.86 -27.02 8.30
N PRO A 20 12.11 -27.89 9.29
CA PRO A 20 11.24 -28.02 10.46
C PRO A 20 11.06 -26.68 11.17
N TYR A 21 9.85 -26.43 11.66
CA TYR A 21 9.46 -25.17 12.29
C TYR A 21 10.45 -24.68 13.36
N LEU A 22 10.90 -25.59 14.23
CA LEU A 22 11.83 -25.29 15.33
C LEU A 22 13.18 -24.74 14.86
N VAL A 23 13.62 -25.10 13.65
CA VAL A 23 14.88 -24.61 13.06
C VAL A 23 14.64 -23.35 12.25
N LEU A 24 13.48 -23.25 11.58
CA LEU A 24 13.16 -22.11 10.73
C LEU A 24 12.95 -20.82 11.53
N MET A 25 12.28 -20.87 12.67
CA MET A 25 11.96 -19.65 13.44
C MET A 25 13.19 -18.85 13.89
N PRO A 26 14.22 -19.45 14.51
CA PRO A 26 15.44 -18.71 14.87
C PRO A 26 16.12 -18.06 13.66
N ILE A 27 16.10 -18.72 12.50
CA ILE A 27 16.68 -18.16 11.27
C ILE A 27 15.90 -16.90 10.86
N LEU A 28 14.57 -16.96 10.85
CA LEU A 28 13.72 -15.82 10.52
C LEU A 28 13.86 -14.67 11.54
N GLU A 29 14.07 -14.99 12.81
CA GLU A 29 14.32 -14.01 13.88
C GLU A 29 15.69 -13.33 13.79
N GLN A 30 16.65 -13.93 13.10
CA GLN A 30 17.98 -13.36 12.85
C GLN A 30 18.07 -12.60 11.52
N MET A 31 17.17 -12.84 10.57
CA MET A 31 17.12 -12.12 9.29
C MET A 31 16.93 -10.62 9.50
N GLU A 32 17.48 -9.80 8.61
CA GLU A 32 17.23 -8.37 8.63
C GLU A 32 15.75 -8.04 8.39
N PHE A 33 15.30 -6.88 8.85
CA PHE A 33 13.91 -6.47 8.73
C PHE A 33 13.44 -6.48 7.27
N MET A 34 14.25 -5.92 6.37
CA MET A 34 13.94 -5.85 4.94
C MET A 34 13.87 -7.25 4.31
N ASP A 35 14.73 -8.19 4.73
CA ASP A 35 14.69 -9.58 4.26
C ASP A 35 13.40 -10.28 4.69
N ARG A 36 12.91 -10.04 5.91
CA ARG A 36 11.63 -10.62 6.37
C ARG A 36 10.46 -10.08 5.55
N ILE A 37 10.43 -8.77 5.34
CA ILE A 37 9.39 -8.12 4.53
C ILE A 37 9.45 -8.68 3.11
N THR A 38 10.64 -8.77 2.53
CA THR A 38 10.77 -9.24 1.16
C THR A 38 10.33 -10.70 1.03
N LEU A 39 10.80 -11.55 1.94
CA LEU A 39 10.43 -12.96 2.02
C LEU A 39 8.90 -13.17 2.13
N SER A 40 8.21 -12.33 2.91
CA SER A 40 6.76 -12.42 3.10
C SER A 40 5.93 -12.20 1.82
N VAL A 41 6.46 -11.43 0.86
CA VAL A 41 5.81 -11.15 -0.43
C VAL A 41 6.00 -12.31 -1.40
N LEU A 42 7.14 -13.01 -1.34
CA LEU A 42 7.53 -14.04 -2.32
C LEU A 42 6.58 -15.24 -2.35
N SER A 43 5.99 -15.64 -1.22
CA SER A 43 5.02 -16.74 -1.22
C SER A 43 4.06 -16.71 -0.03
N LYS A 44 2.91 -17.39 -0.17
CA LYS A 44 1.95 -17.59 0.92
C LYS A 44 2.57 -18.33 2.11
N ARG A 45 3.38 -19.36 1.85
CA ARG A 45 4.05 -20.14 2.91
C ARG A 45 5.07 -19.31 3.67
N ALA A 46 5.89 -18.53 2.97
CA ALA A 46 6.84 -17.62 3.57
C ALA A 46 6.14 -16.59 4.47
N ARG A 47 5.06 -15.99 3.97
CA ARG A 47 4.19 -15.07 4.74
C ARG A 47 3.69 -15.69 6.03
N MET A 48 3.20 -16.93 5.99
CA MET A 48 2.71 -17.63 7.18
C MET A 48 3.78 -17.71 8.26
N PHE A 49 5.03 -18.02 7.90
CA PHE A 49 6.13 -18.07 8.88
C PHE A 49 6.54 -16.68 9.38
N VAL A 50 6.69 -15.70 8.49
CA VAL A 50 7.05 -14.33 8.89
C VAL A 50 5.98 -13.72 9.81
N LYS A 51 4.69 -14.02 9.57
CA LYS A 51 3.58 -13.60 10.43
C LYS A 51 3.72 -14.09 11.88
N LEU A 52 4.34 -15.24 12.10
CA LEU A 52 4.57 -15.80 13.45
C LEU A 52 5.60 -15.00 14.26
N LEU A 53 6.39 -14.14 13.62
CA LEU A 53 7.29 -13.21 14.29
C LEU A 53 6.55 -12.08 15.03
N LYS A 54 5.23 -11.96 14.85
CA LYS A 54 4.37 -10.99 15.55
C LYS A 54 4.87 -9.55 15.47
N MET A 55 5.40 -9.17 14.30
CA MET A 55 5.82 -7.79 14.04
C MET A 55 4.60 -6.87 14.19
N LYS A 56 4.68 -5.83 15.02
CA LYS A 56 3.57 -4.89 15.23
C LYS A 56 3.92 -3.56 14.60
N CYS A 57 2.99 -2.98 13.87
CA CYS A 57 3.07 -1.57 13.48
C CYS A 57 1.98 -0.76 14.18
N ASN A 58 2.23 0.54 14.31
CA ASN A 58 1.26 1.48 14.87
C ASN A 58 0.13 1.79 13.90
N HIS A 59 0.50 2.05 12.65
CA HIS A 59 -0.47 2.35 11.61
C HIS A 59 0.17 2.23 10.23
N ILE A 60 -0.72 2.10 9.25
CA ILE A 60 -0.39 2.13 7.83
C ILE A 60 -1.13 3.30 7.19
N ASN A 61 -0.41 4.11 6.44
CA ASN A 61 -0.97 5.12 5.55
C ASN A 61 -0.74 4.70 4.10
N LEU A 62 -1.73 4.98 3.25
CA LEU A 62 -1.64 4.79 1.82
C LEU A 62 -1.82 6.13 1.11
N THR A 63 -1.07 6.38 0.05
CA THR A 63 -1.22 7.56 -0.80
C THR A 63 -1.30 7.15 -2.26
N LEU A 64 -2.35 7.55 -2.95
CA LEU A 64 -2.50 7.41 -4.39
C LEU A 64 -2.25 8.76 -5.07
N LYS A 65 -1.20 8.88 -5.87
CA LYS A 65 -0.86 10.12 -6.58
C LYS A 65 -0.05 9.84 -7.85
N LEU A 66 -0.47 10.42 -8.97
CA LEU A 66 0.22 10.40 -10.26
C LEU A 66 0.63 8.98 -10.70
N GLY A 67 -0.30 8.02 -10.63
CA GLY A 67 -0.04 6.63 -11.00
C GLY A 67 0.96 5.90 -10.09
N THR A 68 1.19 6.43 -8.89
CA THR A 68 2.03 5.82 -7.85
C THR A 68 1.18 5.56 -6.60
N ILE A 69 1.38 4.40 -5.98
CA ILE A 69 0.84 4.09 -4.67
C ILE A 69 2.00 4.03 -3.68
N LYS A 70 1.94 4.86 -2.66
CA LYS A 70 2.90 4.88 -1.56
C LYS A 70 2.24 4.25 -0.35
N MET A 71 2.90 3.25 0.22
CA MET A 71 2.55 2.68 1.50
C MET A 71 3.60 3.08 2.52
N GLN A 72 3.16 3.63 3.64
CA GLN A 72 4.01 4.00 4.76
C GLN A 72 3.53 3.21 5.97
N VAL A 73 4.41 2.37 6.52
CA VAL A 73 4.15 1.58 7.73
C VAL A 73 4.99 2.17 8.85
N CYS A 74 4.31 2.67 9.88
CA CYS A 74 4.94 3.34 11.02
C CYS A 74 5.07 2.36 12.19
N PHE A 75 6.27 2.19 12.73
CA PHE A 75 6.57 1.30 13.86
C PHE A 75 6.78 2.10 15.16
N ASP A 76 6.83 1.41 16.30
CA ASP A 76 6.99 2.03 17.63
C ASP A 76 8.33 2.73 17.83
N ASN A 77 9.37 2.19 17.19
CA ASN A 77 10.72 2.75 17.21
C ASN A 77 10.88 4.01 16.34
N ARG A 78 9.78 4.60 15.84
CA ARG A 78 9.74 5.73 14.90
C ARG A 78 10.39 5.47 13.54
N GLU A 79 10.76 4.22 13.26
CA GLU A 79 11.20 3.82 11.94
C GLU A 79 9.98 3.61 11.03
N GLU A 80 10.20 3.82 9.73
CA GLU A 80 9.14 3.77 8.73
C GLU A 80 9.58 2.88 7.57
N LEU A 81 8.77 1.86 7.27
CA LEU A 81 8.87 1.16 5.99
C LEU A 81 8.08 1.95 4.94
N LYS A 82 8.77 2.40 3.89
CA LYS A 82 8.17 3.06 2.73
C LYS A 82 8.21 2.14 1.53
N VAL A 83 7.06 1.88 0.94
CA VAL A 83 6.92 1.07 -0.27
C VAL A 83 6.29 1.94 -1.35
N ASN A 84 7.08 2.32 -2.35
CA ASN A 84 6.63 3.11 -3.50
C ASN A 84 6.38 2.18 -4.68
N MET A 85 5.13 2.10 -5.12
CA MET A 85 4.68 1.20 -6.18
C MET A 85 4.30 2.04 -7.41
N TYR A 86 5.13 1.98 -8.45
CA TYR A 86 4.95 2.68 -9.70
C TYR A 86 4.17 1.80 -10.67
N ILE A 87 2.87 2.08 -10.84
CA ILE A 87 1.93 1.20 -11.54
C ILE A 87 2.38 0.96 -12.99
N HIS A 88 2.68 2.04 -13.72
CA HIS A 88 3.09 2.00 -15.12
C HIS A 88 4.38 1.24 -15.38
N LYS A 89 5.32 1.38 -14.45
CA LYS A 89 6.67 0.83 -14.62
C LYS A 89 6.76 -0.59 -14.08
N TYR A 90 5.67 -1.11 -13.49
CA TYR A 90 5.67 -2.36 -12.74
C TYR A 90 6.91 -2.43 -11.86
N LYS A 91 7.10 -1.39 -11.05
CA LYS A 91 8.31 -1.18 -10.26
C LYS A 91 7.95 -0.90 -8.82
N VAL A 92 8.66 -1.54 -7.89
CA VAL A 92 8.53 -1.26 -6.47
C VAL A 92 9.88 -0.89 -5.86
N ASP A 93 9.89 0.20 -5.09
CA ASP A 93 11.03 0.61 -4.27
C ASP A 93 10.64 0.51 -2.78
N LEU A 94 11.48 -0.15 -1.98
CA LEU A 94 11.30 -0.34 -0.54
C LEU A 94 12.42 0.39 0.21
N ARG A 95 12.07 1.12 1.26
CA ARG A 95 13.01 1.83 2.13
C ARG A 95 12.68 1.60 3.59
N TYR A 96 13.71 1.35 4.39
CA TYR A 96 13.61 1.25 5.84
C TYR A 96 14.92 1.75 6.46
N GLY A 97 14.88 2.84 7.23
CA GLY A 97 16.10 3.50 7.69
C GLY A 97 17.01 3.87 6.51
N ASN A 98 18.26 3.38 6.54
CA ASN A 98 19.24 3.56 5.45
C ASN A 98 19.17 2.45 4.39
N ASP A 99 18.40 1.39 4.63
CA ASP A 99 18.28 0.25 3.73
C ASP A 99 17.31 0.57 2.59
N HIS A 100 17.69 0.20 1.38
CA HIS A 100 16.92 0.49 0.18
C HIS A 100 17.02 -0.65 -0.83
N ILE A 101 15.87 -1.22 -1.16
CA ILE A 101 15.73 -2.19 -2.25
C ILE A 101 15.00 -1.47 -3.37
N SER A 102 15.74 -1.17 -4.44
CA SER A 102 15.18 -0.55 -5.63
C SER A 102 14.89 -1.60 -6.69
N TRP A 103 13.88 -1.33 -7.53
CA TRP A 103 13.61 -2.16 -8.73
C TRP A 103 13.27 -3.61 -8.38
N TRP A 104 12.51 -3.79 -7.31
CA TRP A 104 12.00 -5.12 -6.98
C TRP A 104 10.89 -5.52 -7.97
N PRO A 105 10.72 -6.82 -8.30
CA PRO A 105 9.89 -7.29 -9.40
C PRO A 105 8.51 -6.67 -9.44
N GLY A 106 7.96 -6.50 -10.64
CA GLY A 106 6.75 -5.73 -10.89
C GLY A 106 5.43 -6.41 -10.61
N LEU A 107 5.22 -6.96 -9.41
CA LEU A 107 3.90 -7.48 -9.07
C LEU A 107 2.89 -6.33 -8.93
N PRO A 108 1.59 -6.59 -9.13
CA PRO A 108 0.57 -5.60 -8.84
C PRO A 108 0.65 -5.14 -7.38
N PRO A 109 0.34 -3.87 -7.05
CA PRO A 109 0.50 -3.32 -5.70
C PRO A 109 -0.10 -4.17 -4.56
N MET A 110 -1.19 -4.91 -4.81
CA MET A 110 -1.79 -5.80 -3.80
C MET A 110 -0.91 -6.95 -3.33
N HIS A 111 0.07 -7.34 -4.14
CA HIS A 111 1.07 -8.32 -3.75
C HIS A 111 2.06 -7.77 -2.72
N TYR A 112 2.07 -6.46 -2.45
CA TYR A 112 2.86 -5.84 -1.37
C TYR A 112 1.96 -5.44 -0.21
N VAL A 113 0.87 -4.72 -0.48
CA VAL A 113 0.00 -4.17 0.56
C VAL A 113 -0.56 -5.26 1.47
N LEU A 114 -1.14 -6.33 0.92
CA LEU A 114 -1.76 -7.40 1.71
C LEU A 114 -0.74 -8.19 2.56
N PRO A 115 0.40 -8.69 2.02
CA PRO A 115 1.40 -9.35 2.86
C PRO A 115 1.91 -8.46 3.98
N ILE A 116 2.20 -7.20 3.69
CA ILE A 116 2.75 -6.28 4.69
C ILE A 116 1.72 -6.05 5.80
N MET A 117 0.45 -5.79 5.46
CA MET A 117 -0.63 -5.70 6.45
C MET A 117 -0.74 -6.98 7.30
N ASP A 118 -0.64 -8.15 6.67
CA ASP A 118 -0.78 -9.46 7.32
C ASP A 118 0.36 -9.76 8.30
N VAL A 119 1.62 -9.50 7.92
CA VAL A 119 2.78 -9.76 8.81
C VAL A 119 2.97 -8.70 9.89
N THR A 120 2.47 -7.48 9.67
CA THR A 120 2.47 -6.38 10.66
C THR A 120 1.25 -6.39 11.56
N HIS A 121 0.34 -7.36 11.38
CA HIS A 121 -0.92 -7.52 12.11
C HIS A 121 -1.79 -6.26 12.09
N CYS A 122 -1.76 -5.51 10.97
CA CYS A 122 -2.49 -4.27 10.80
C CYS A 122 -3.69 -4.48 9.87
N ASN A 123 -4.88 -4.51 10.45
CA ASN A 123 -6.12 -4.83 9.72
C ASN A 123 -6.84 -3.60 9.14
N SER A 124 -6.30 -2.39 9.34
CA SER A 124 -6.93 -1.16 8.89
C SER A 124 -5.91 -0.15 8.39
N ILE A 125 -6.28 0.59 7.35
CA ILE A 125 -5.52 1.76 6.91
C ILE A 125 -5.95 2.96 7.76
N LYS A 126 -5.00 3.66 8.37
CA LYS A 126 -5.30 4.85 9.17
C LYS A 126 -5.75 5.99 8.26
N GLN A 127 -4.91 6.35 7.28
CA GLN A 127 -5.23 7.37 6.29
C GLN A 127 -5.00 6.86 4.89
N PHE A 128 -6.01 7.03 4.03
CA PHE A 128 -5.87 6.87 2.59
C PHE A 128 -5.96 8.24 1.92
N ILE A 129 -4.81 8.73 1.47
CA ILE A 129 -4.66 10.04 0.85
C ILE A 129 -4.79 9.90 -0.66
N VAL A 130 -5.72 10.62 -1.25
CA VAL A 130 -5.96 10.67 -2.69
C VAL A 130 -5.47 12.02 -3.21
N GLY A 131 -4.32 12.00 -3.89
CA GLY A 131 -3.81 13.09 -4.70
C GLY A 131 -4.24 12.95 -6.16
N ARG A 132 -3.57 13.65 -7.08
CA ARG A 132 -3.95 13.63 -8.51
C ARG A 132 -4.02 12.20 -9.03
N VAL A 133 -5.21 11.78 -9.46
CA VAL A 133 -5.46 10.45 -10.01
C VAL A 133 -5.28 10.50 -11.53
N CYS A 134 -4.66 9.46 -12.09
CA CYS A 134 -4.56 9.26 -13.54
C CYS A 134 -5.47 8.08 -13.93
N GLU A 135 -5.84 7.97 -15.21
CA GLU A 135 -6.81 6.98 -15.72
C GLU A 135 -6.43 5.51 -15.51
N TYR A 136 -5.18 5.23 -15.15
CA TYR A 136 -4.66 3.88 -15.04
C TYR A 136 -5.24 3.12 -13.84
N ASP A 137 -5.61 1.85 -14.08
CA ASP A 137 -6.35 0.91 -13.23
C ASP A 137 -5.87 0.81 -11.78
N THR A 138 -6.24 1.77 -10.97
CA THR A 138 -6.02 1.76 -9.51
C THR A 138 -7.15 1.06 -8.76
N LEU A 139 -8.22 0.67 -9.47
CA LEU A 139 -9.44 0.06 -8.93
C LEU A 139 -9.23 -1.30 -8.24
N PRO A 140 -8.36 -2.22 -8.70
CA PRO A 140 -8.26 -3.55 -8.08
C PRO A 140 -7.70 -3.55 -6.65
N ILE A 141 -6.99 -2.48 -6.27
CA ILE A 141 -6.36 -2.35 -4.96
C ILE A 141 -7.38 -1.98 -3.91
N LEU A 142 -8.25 -1.03 -4.26
CA LEU A 142 -9.25 -0.45 -3.38
C LEU A 142 -10.32 -1.46 -3.00
N ALA A 143 -10.73 -2.30 -3.96
CA ALA A 143 -11.76 -3.33 -3.75
C ALA A 143 -11.39 -4.40 -2.71
N LYS A 144 -10.10 -4.56 -2.38
CA LYS A 144 -9.60 -5.56 -1.42
C LYS A 144 -9.28 -4.98 -0.04
N LEU A 145 -9.33 -3.66 0.13
CA LEU A 145 -9.16 -3.03 1.43
C LEU A 145 -10.43 -3.22 2.25
N GLN A 146 -10.31 -3.77 3.46
CA GLN A 146 -11.47 -4.08 4.29
C GLN A 146 -11.90 -2.92 5.20
N LYS A 147 -10.94 -2.11 5.66
CA LYS A 147 -11.20 -1.01 6.59
C LYS A 147 -10.22 0.14 6.39
N ILE A 148 -10.79 1.33 6.24
CA ILE A 148 -10.07 2.61 6.19
C ILE A 148 -10.66 3.51 7.28
N ASN A 149 -9.80 4.09 8.12
CA ASN A 149 -10.29 4.97 9.18
C ASN A 149 -10.66 6.34 8.59
N GLU A 150 -9.78 6.91 7.75
CA GLU A 150 -10.02 8.21 7.11
C GLU A 150 -9.54 8.22 5.66
N VAL A 151 -10.38 8.73 4.76
CA VAL A 151 -10.00 9.09 3.38
C VAL A 151 -9.78 10.59 3.32
N ILE A 152 -8.64 11.02 2.77
CA ILE A 152 -8.28 12.43 2.63
C ILE A 152 -8.08 12.73 1.15
N VAL A 153 -8.84 13.68 0.61
CA VAL A 153 -8.67 14.17 -0.77
C VAL A 153 -7.83 15.45 -0.74
N GLU A 154 -6.68 15.46 -1.42
CA GLU A 154 -5.79 16.63 -1.45
C GLU A 154 -6.51 17.86 -2.06
N ASP A 155 -6.25 19.04 -1.51
CA ASP A 155 -6.93 20.28 -1.91
C ASP A 155 -6.71 20.62 -3.40
N SER A 156 -5.53 20.32 -3.92
CA SER A 156 -5.15 20.61 -5.31
C SER A 156 -5.97 19.88 -6.39
N ILE A 157 -6.83 18.94 -6.01
CA ILE A 157 -7.62 18.12 -6.94
C ILE A 157 -9.13 18.25 -6.74
N SER A 158 -9.61 18.95 -5.72
CA SER A 158 -11.05 19.22 -5.54
C SER A 158 -11.66 19.91 -6.76
N TYR A 159 -10.92 20.84 -7.36
CA TYR A 159 -11.27 21.54 -8.60
C TYR A 159 -11.39 20.61 -9.82
N SER A 160 -10.79 19.41 -9.79
CA SER A 160 -10.92 18.40 -10.86
C SER A 160 -12.04 17.38 -10.61
N PHE A 161 -12.79 17.51 -9.52
CA PHE A 161 -13.94 16.65 -9.24
C PHE A 161 -15.04 16.85 -10.31
N SER A 162 -15.31 15.82 -11.11
CA SER A 162 -16.41 15.76 -12.08
C SER A 162 -17.04 14.36 -12.08
N PRO A 163 -18.31 14.23 -12.53
CA PRO A 163 -18.89 12.93 -12.84
C PRO A 163 -18.00 12.15 -13.79
N GLU A 164 -17.93 10.84 -13.57
CA GLU A 164 -17.15 9.86 -14.34
C GLU A 164 -15.63 10.08 -14.28
N SER A 165 -15.16 10.98 -13.40
CA SER A 165 -13.72 11.19 -13.20
C SER A 165 -13.05 9.98 -12.54
N PRO A 166 -11.74 9.77 -12.78
CA PRO A 166 -10.96 8.78 -12.05
C PRO A 166 -11.04 8.96 -10.52
N LEU A 167 -11.14 10.21 -10.06
CA LEU A 167 -11.29 10.53 -8.64
C LEU A 167 -12.63 10.03 -8.07
N GLU A 168 -13.75 10.25 -8.78
CA GLU A 168 -15.04 9.72 -8.36
C GLU A 168 -15.01 8.18 -8.25
N ASN A 169 -14.40 7.51 -9.23
CA ASN A 169 -14.29 6.05 -9.23
C ASN A 169 -13.48 5.54 -8.03
N VAL A 170 -12.35 6.19 -7.69
CA VAL A 170 -11.58 5.88 -6.49
C VAL A 170 -12.45 6.03 -5.24
N LEU A 171 -13.15 7.17 -5.10
CA LEU A 171 -13.99 7.45 -3.94
C LEU A 171 -15.14 6.45 -3.78
N LYS A 172 -15.83 6.10 -4.87
CA LYS A 172 -16.90 5.08 -4.85
C LYS A 172 -16.42 3.74 -4.32
N ASN A 173 -15.15 3.38 -4.52
CA ASN A 173 -14.60 2.12 -4.04
C ASN A 173 -14.17 2.18 -2.57
N VAL A 174 -13.59 3.30 -2.11
CA VAL A 174 -13.03 3.38 -0.75
C VAL A 174 -14.03 3.83 0.30
N LEU A 175 -14.95 4.72 -0.05
CA LEU A 175 -15.88 5.29 0.90
C LEU A 175 -16.78 4.25 1.61
N PRO A 176 -17.26 3.17 0.95
CA PRO A 176 -18.03 2.13 1.64
C PRO A 176 -17.29 1.41 2.76
N VAL A 177 -15.95 1.36 2.69
CA VAL A 177 -15.09 0.74 3.71
C VAL A 177 -14.40 1.77 4.61
N SER A 178 -14.81 3.04 4.51
CA SER A 178 -14.21 4.17 5.23
C SER A 178 -15.07 4.64 6.39
N SER A 179 -14.43 4.99 7.52
CA SER A 179 -15.14 5.52 8.70
C SER A 179 -15.29 7.04 8.66
N ALA A 180 -14.36 7.75 8.01
CA ALA A 180 -14.37 9.20 7.89
C ALA A 180 -13.84 9.66 6.53
N VAL A 181 -14.23 10.87 6.13
CA VAL A 181 -13.71 11.50 4.92
C VAL A 181 -13.43 12.98 5.16
N THR A 182 -12.28 13.44 4.65
CA THR A 182 -11.86 14.83 4.63
C THR A 182 -11.62 15.26 3.19
N ILE A 183 -12.33 16.30 2.73
CA ILE A 183 -12.24 16.80 1.37
C ILE A 183 -12.26 18.33 1.38
N SER A 184 -11.48 18.95 0.50
CA SER A 184 -11.70 20.35 0.13
C SER A 184 -12.75 20.42 -0.96
N ALA A 185 -13.71 21.33 -0.84
CA ALA A 185 -14.77 21.46 -1.83
C ALA A 185 -15.11 22.92 -2.09
N ASP A 186 -15.27 23.27 -3.36
CA ASP A 186 -15.96 24.50 -3.75
C ASP A 186 -17.47 24.31 -3.62
N ALA A 187 -18.18 25.41 -3.37
CA ALA A 187 -19.64 25.42 -3.19
C ALA A 187 -20.38 24.77 -4.37
N ASP A 188 -19.89 24.97 -5.61
CA ASP A 188 -20.50 24.46 -6.85
C ASP A 188 -20.48 22.93 -6.96
N LYS A 189 -19.63 22.26 -6.17
CA LYS A 189 -19.47 20.80 -6.22
C LYS A 189 -20.19 20.05 -5.11
N ALA A 190 -20.87 20.79 -4.23
CA ALA A 190 -21.58 20.23 -3.09
C ALA A 190 -22.65 19.20 -3.50
N LYS A 191 -23.30 19.37 -4.66
CA LYS A 191 -24.33 18.44 -5.16
C LYS A 191 -23.74 17.05 -5.44
N TYR A 192 -22.61 16.98 -6.14
CA TYR A 192 -21.97 15.71 -6.48
C TYR A 192 -21.39 15.00 -5.26
N LEU A 193 -20.79 15.77 -4.34
CA LEU A 193 -20.27 15.22 -3.09
C LEU A 193 -21.37 14.60 -2.23
N ARG A 194 -22.56 15.21 -2.19
CA ARG A 194 -23.73 14.63 -1.50
C ARG A 194 -24.16 13.29 -2.07
N GLU A 195 -24.04 13.10 -3.39
CA GLU A 195 -24.42 11.83 -4.03
C GLU A 195 -23.45 10.69 -3.70
N ILE A 196 -22.19 11.02 -3.49
CA ILE A 196 -21.12 10.06 -3.18
C ILE A 196 -21.04 9.78 -1.68
N PHE A 197 -21.32 10.77 -0.84
CA PHE A 197 -21.37 10.63 0.62
C PHE A 197 -22.70 10.05 1.13
N LYS A 198 -23.18 8.99 0.50
CA LYS A 198 -24.36 8.22 0.96
C LYS A 198 -24.02 7.16 2.02
N GLY A 199 -22.79 7.14 2.52
CA GLY A 199 -22.30 6.16 3.49
C GLY A 199 -22.52 6.57 4.96
N ASN A 200 -22.39 5.59 5.86
CA ASN A 200 -22.44 5.79 7.31
C ASN A 200 -21.08 6.26 7.84
N PHE A 201 -20.74 7.53 7.60
CA PHE A 201 -19.50 8.10 8.14
C PHE A 201 -19.69 8.53 9.59
N VAL A 202 -18.66 8.29 10.41
CA VAL A 202 -18.54 8.85 11.76
C VAL A 202 -18.19 10.33 11.69
N ALA A 203 -17.44 10.76 10.66
CA ALA A 203 -17.08 12.15 10.44
C ALA A 203 -16.95 12.49 8.95
N VAL A 204 -17.45 13.67 8.57
CA VAL A 204 -17.27 14.26 7.25
C VAL A 204 -16.74 15.68 7.45
N THR A 205 -15.51 15.93 6.99
CA THR A 205 -14.87 17.25 7.07
C THR A 205 -14.81 17.86 5.68
N VAL A 206 -15.43 19.03 5.51
CA VAL A 206 -15.33 19.83 4.29
C VAL A 206 -14.50 21.07 4.59
N ARG A 207 -13.35 21.21 3.93
CA ARG A 207 -12.51 22.40 4.02
C ARG A 207 -12.96 23.39 2.94
N GLY A 208 -13.38 24.59 3.37
CA GLY A 208 -13.76 25.66 2.45
C GLY A 208 -12.53 26.42 1.96
N LEU A 209 -12.44 26.63 0.65
CA LEU A 209 -11.50 27.58 0.07
C LEU A 209 -12.10 28.97 0.24
N ILE A 210 -11.65 29.72 1.25
CA ILE A 210 -11.97 31.14 1.35
C ILE A 210 -11.22 31.82 0.19
N GLN A 211 -11.94 32.13 -0.89
CA GLN A 211 -11.45 33.10 -1.86
C GLN A 211 -11.42 34.46 -1.16
N VAL A 212 -10.23 34.89 -0.73
CA VAL A 212 -10.01 36.29 -0.36
C VAL A 212 -9.99 37.06 -1.68
N ALA A 213 -11.07 37.78 -1.97
CA ALA A 213 -11.12 38.70 -3.08
C ALA A 213 -10.18 39.89 -2.81
N PRO A 214 -9.46 40.43 -3.83
CA PRO A 214 -8.79 41.72 -3.72
C PRO A 214 -9.78 42.89 -3.61
#